data_AF-A0A8T6V1U5-F1
#
_entry.id   AF-A0A8T6V1U5-F1
#
_cell.length_a   1.000
_cell.length_b   1.000
_cell.length_c   1.000
_cell.angle_alpha   90.00
_cell.angle_beta   90.00
_cell.angle_gamma   90.00
#
_symmetry.space_group_name_H-M   'P 1'
#
loop_
_entity.id
_entity.type
_entity.pdbx_description
1 polymer ?
#
loop_
_entity_poly.entity_id
_entity_poly.type
_entity_poly.pdbx_seq_one_letter_code
_entity_poly.pdbx_strand_id
1 'polypeptide(L)'
;MGFKKLLTKKMEFSASHRYWNPDWSEEENISVFGKSAGPYGHGHNYSLEVTVEGEVDGDTGMIINLYELKSVMSEVLEDFDHKHLNDDNPHFKELIPTTENIARVLWELLEDKLRDNPKCSLYRVRLYETNDLYVDYWRN
;
A
#
# COMPACT_ATOMS: atom_id res chain seq x y z
N MET A 1 0.80 -28.95 17.33
CA MET A 1 0.00 -27.77 16.95
C MET A 1 0.98 -26.81 16.27
N GLY A 2 0.78 -26.51 14.99
CA GLY A 2 1.63 -25.56 14.27
C GLY A 2 1.05 -24.15 14.40
N PHE A 3 1.91 -23.15 14.62
CA PHE A 3 1.53 -21.74 14.56
C PHE A 3 1.97 -21.15 13.22
N LYS A 4 1.18 -20.22 12.69
CA LYS A 4 1.59 -19.36 11.58
C LYS A 4 2.67 -18.39 12.09
N LYS A 5 3.79 -18.27 11.38
CA LYS A 5 4.84 -17.29 11.74
C LYS A 5 4.77 -16.14 10.76
N LEU A 6 4.46 -14.98 11.31
CA LEU A 6 4.25 -13.75 10.56
C LEU A 6 5.25 -12.71 11.03
N LEU A 7 5.85 -12.00 10.09
CA LEU A 7 6.69 -10.84 10.35
C LEU A 7 6.05 -9.63 9.69
N THR A 8 5.81 -8.56 10.46
CA THR A 8 5.30 -7.29 9.94
C THR A 8 6.36 -6.21 10.02
N LYS A 9 6.60 -5.52 8.90
CA LYS A 9 7.39 -4.29 8.85
C LYS A 9 6.49 -3.12 8.50
N LYS A 10 6.59 -2.03 9.28
CA LYS A 10 5.94 -0.75 9.01
C LYS A 10 6.91 0.25 8.36
N MET A 11 6.43 1.00 7.39
CA MET A 11 7.05 2.18 6.78
C MET A 11 5.99 3.27 6.54
N GLU A 12 6.44 4.50 6.30
CA GLU A 12 5.59 5.67 6.07
C GLU A 12 5.99 6.32 4.76
N PHE A 13 5.02 6.94 4.07
CA PHE A 13 5.24 7.77 2.90
C PHE A 13 4.20 8.90 2.87
N SER A 14 4.55 10.02 2.26
CA SER A 14 3.65 11.17 2.12
C SER A 14 3.19 11.30 0.68
N ALA A 15 1.88 11.35 0.43
CA ALA A 15 1.36 11.55 -0.92
C ALA A 15 0.11 12.44 -0.92
N SER A 16 -0.11 13.11 -2.05
CA SER A 16 -1.34 13.86 -2.31
C SER A 16 -2.15 13.22 -3.42
N HIS A 17 -3.45 13.45 -3.41
CA HIS A 17 -4.39 12.86 -4.36
C HIS A 17 -5.74 13.59 -4.41
N ARG A 18 -6.52 13.26 -5.43
CA ARG A 18 -7.89 13.70 -5.62
C ARG A 18 -8.78 12.53 -6.02
N TYR A 19 -9.96 12.46 -5.41
CA TYR A 19 -11.00 11.54 -5.85
C TYR A 19 -11.82 12.21 -6.93
N TRP A 20 -11.77 11.67 -8.14
CA TRP A 20 -12.49 12.22 -9.27
C TRP A 20 -12.83 11.13 -10.28
N ASN A 21 -14.10 11.03 -10.62
CA ASN A 21 -14.56 10.23 -11.74
C ASN A 21 -14.81 11.18 -12.94
N PRO A 22 -14.07 11.03 -14.06
CA PRO A 22 -14.23 11.91 -15.22
C PRO A 22 -15.58 11.75 -15.95
N ASP A 23 -16.28 10.64 -15.72
CA ASP A 23 -17.59 10.36 -16.35
C ASP A 23 -18.77 10.96 -15.58
N TRP A 24 -18.53 11.51 -14.38
CA TRP A 24 -19.54 12.10 -13.51
C TRP A 24 -19.58 13.62 -13.63
N SER A 25 -20.73 14.22 -13.32
CA SER A 25 -20.80 15.68 -13.17
C SER A 25 -19.96 16.15 -11.97
N GLU A 26 -19.68 17.45 -11.92
CA GLU A 26 -19.01 18.03 -10.74
C GLU A 26 -19.87 17.86 -9.48
N GLU A 27 -21.18 18.08 -9.58
CA GLU A 27 -22.11 17.91 -8.46
C GLU A 27 -22.15 16.46 -7.97
N GLU A 28 -22.10 15.49 -8.88
CA GLU A 28 -22.06 14.07 -8.54
C GLU A 28 -20.75 13.70 -7.84
N ASN A 29 -19.60 14.13 -8.36
CA ASN A 29 -18.31 13.95 -7.71
C ASN A 29 -18.27 14.55 -6.30
N ILE A 30 -18.76 15.78 -6.13
CA ILE A 30 -18.84 16.45 -4.83
C ILE A 30 -19.81 15.73 -3.89
N SER A 31 -20.95 15.26 -4.40
CA SER A 31 -21.93 14.54 -3.59
C SER A 31 -21.41 13.20 -3.08
N VAL A 32 -20.62 12.48 -3.87
CA VAL A 32 -20.10 11.15 -3.53
C VAL A 32 -18.82 11.24 -2.71
N PHE A 33 -17.84 12.04 -3.16
CA PHE A 33 -16.51 12.09 -2.55
C PHE A 33 -16.32 13.26 -1.59
N GLY A 34 -17.25 14.21 -1.53
CA GLY A 34 -17.19 15.35 -0.63
C GLY A 34 -15.91 16.17 -0.81
N LYS A 35 -15.21 16.41 0.30
CA LYS A 35 -13.97 17.20 0.31
C LYS A 35 -12.85 16.58 -0.52
N SER A 36 -12.86 15.26 -0.71
CA SER A 36 -11.82 14.55 -1.48
C SER A 36 -11.90 14.83 -2.99
N ALA A 37 -13.02 15.36 -3.49
CA ALA A 37 -13.18 15.82 -4.88
C ALA A 37 -12.73 17.26 -5.14
N GLY A 38 -12.24 17.97 -4.12
CA GLY A 38 -11.77 19.35 -4.24
C GLY A 38 -10.75 19.53 -5.38
N PRO A 39 -10.78 20.64 -6.13
CA PRO A 39 -10.03 20.79 -7.38
C PRO A 39 -8.50 20.71 -7.22
N TYR A 40 -7.99 20.97 -6.02
CA TYR A 40 -6.56 20.93 -5.70
C TYR A 40 -6.14 19.67 -4.93
N GLY A 41 -7.05 18.71 -4.75
CA GLY A 41 -6.81 17.51 -3.97
C GLY A 41 -6.55 17.79 -2.48
N HIS A 42 -5.98 16.79 -1.83
CA HIS A 42 -5.51 16.81 -0.44
C HIS A 42 -4.37 15.80 -0.30
N GLY A 43 -3.81 15.63 0.89
CA GLY A 43 -2.76 14.64 1.08
C GLY A 43 -2.69 14.10 2.50
N HIS A 44 -1.91 13.02 2.64
CA HIS A 44 -1.80 12.25 3.86
C HIS A 44 -0.37 11.78 4.09
N ASN A 45 -0.07 11.51 5.36
CA ASN A 45 1.10 10.74 5.77
C ASN A 45 0.62 9.30 5.95
N TYR A 46 0.73 8.51 4.89
CA TYR A 46 0.31 7.13 4.88
C TYR A 46 1.27 6.28 5.72
N SER A 47 0.71 5.27 6.39
CA SER A 47 1.50 4.25 7.07
C SER A 47 1.18 2.90 6.43
N LEU A 48 2.20 2.25 5.87
CA LEU A 48 2.12 0.95 5.23
C LEU A 48 2.71 -0.12 6.15
N GLU A 49 1.91 -1.12 6.52
CA GLU A 49 2.38 -2.36 7.13
C GLU A 49 2.38 -3.50 6.11
N VAL A 50 3.53 -4.14 5.96
CA VAL A 50 3.70 -5.33 5.11
C VAL A 50 3.99 -6.51 6.00
N THR A 51 3.13 -7.51 5.94
CA THR A 51 3.26 -8.78 6.65
C THR A 51 3.63 -9.88 5.68
N VAL A 52 4.70 -10.61 5.98
CA VAL A 52 5.10 -11.83 5.27
C VAL A 52 4.92 -13.05 6.15
N GLU A 53 4.61 -14.18 5.52
CA GLU A 53 4.57 -15.51 6.14
C GLU A 53 5.76 -16.34 5.67
N GLY A 54 6.41 -17.03 6.60
CA GLY A 54 7.46 -18.00 6.29
C GLY A 54 7.89 -18.79 7.53
N GLU A 55 8.96 -19.57 7.39
CA GLU A 55 9.53 -20.31 8.52
C GLU A 55 10.67 -19.52 9.17
N VAL A 56 10.85 -19.71 10.48
CA VAL A 56 11.98 -19.10 11.20
C VAL A 56 13.22 -19.94 10.93
N ASP A 57 14.20 -19.33 10.26
CA ASP A 57 15.47 -19.95 9.97
C ASP A 57 16.22 -20.33 11.26
N GLY A 58 16.76 -21.54 11.32
CA GLY A 58 17.34 -22.12 12.54
C GLY A 58 18.67 -21.48 12.97
N ASP A 59 19.43 -20.92 12.03
CA ASP A 59 20.73 -20.32 12.30
C ASP A 59 20.60 -18.83 12.62
N THR A 60 19.72 -18.13 11.89
CA THR A 60 19.56 -16.68 11.98
C THR A 60 18.40 -16.22 12.87
N GLY A 61 17.41 -17.08 13.10
CA GLY A 61 16.21 -16.74 13.87
C GLY A 61 15.26 -15.78 13.15
N MET A 62 15.34 -15.66 11.82
CA MET A 62 14.54 -14.74 11.01
C MET A 62 13.67 -15.47 10.00
N ILE A 63 12.51 -14.88 9.64
CA ILE A 63 11.74 -15.32 8.45
C ILE A 63 12.42 -14.83 7.17
N ILE A 64 12.71 -13.52 7.11
CA ILE A 64 13.43 -12.86 6.03
C ILE A 64 14.38 -11.84 6.67
N ASN A 65 15.47 -11.51 5.98
CA ASN A 65 16.34 -10.43 6.41
C ASN A 65 15.56 -9.09 6.38
N LEU A 66 15.56 -8.35 7.49
CA LEU A 66 14.83 -7.07 7.59
C LEU A 66 15.36 -6.01 6.60
N TYR A 67 16.63 -6.07 6.22
CA TYR A 67 17.19 -5.17 5.20
C TYR A 67 16.62 -5.48 3.81
N GLU A 68 16.38 -6.76 3.51
CA GLU A 68 15.79 -7.21 2.25
C GLU A 68 14.34 -6.76 2.13
N LEU A 69 13.52 -7.04 3.16
CA LEU A 69 12.12 -6.58 3.18
C LEU A 69 12.02 -5.05 3.12
N LYS A 70 12.88 -4.34 3.85
CA LYS A 70 12.94 -2.87 3.79
C LYS A 70 13.30 -2.39 2.38
N SER A 71 14.27 -3.03 1.72
CA SER A 71 14.67 -2.65 0.36
C SER A 71 13.53 -2.81 -0.65
N VAL A 72 12.81 -3.92 -0.59
CA VAL A 72 11.63 -4.17 -1.45
C VAL A 72 10.55 -3.12 -1.21
N MET A 73 10.23 -2.85 0.06
CA MET A 73 9.24 -1.82 0.41
C MET A 73 9.69 -0.43 -0.05
N SER A 74 10.96 -0.08 0.11
CA SER A 74 11.52 1.19 -0.36
C SER A 74 11.38 1.35 -1.86
N GLU A 75 11.76 0.34 -2.65
CA GLU A 75 11.66 0.39 -4.11
C GLU A 75 10.22 0.60 -4.58
N VAL A 76 9.25 -0.12 -3.98
CA VAL A 76 7.83 0.08 -4.30
C VAL A 76 7.36 1.49 -3.94
N LEU A 77 7.81 2.04 -2.80
CA LEU A 77 7.37 3.36 -2.33
C LEU A 77 8.00 4.55 -3.08
N GLU A 78 9.01 4.34 -3.93
CA GLU A 78 9.61 5.43 -4.74
C GLU A 78 8.58 6.10 -5.66
N ASP A 79 7.60 5.35 -6.15
CA ASP A 79 6.52 5.85 -7.00
C ASP A 79 5.35 6.47 -6.20
N PHE A 80 5.43 6.48 -4.88
CA PHE A 80 4.37 6.98 -3.98
C PHE A 80 4.84 8.13 -3.10
N ASP A 81 6.06 8.06 -2.58
CA ASP A 81 6.56 9.04 -1.62
C ASP A 81 6.84 10.41 -2.28
N HIS A 82 6.30 11.45 -1.65
CA HIS A 82 6.33 12.84 -2.11
C HIS A 82 5.76 13.02 -3.53
N LYS A 83 4.72 12.25 -3.89
CA LYS A 83 4.04 12.31 -5.20
C LYS A 83 2.61 12.83 -5.11
N HIS A 84 2.13 13.44 -6.18
CA HIS A 84 0.69 13.56 -6.43
C HIS A 84 0.23 12.33 -7.21
N LEU A 85 -0.53 11.43 -6.58
CA LEU A 85 -0.80 10.09 -7.12
C LEU A 85 -1.48 10.13 -8.50
N ASN A 86 -2.44 11.02 -8.72
CA ASN A 86 -3.10 11.14 -10.04
C ASN A 86 -2.14 11.60 -11.15
N ASP A 87 -1.12 12.40 -10.82
CA ASP A 87 -0.26 13.07 -11.80
C ASP A 87 1.10 12.39 -12.00
N ASP A 88 1.69 11.88 -10.93
CA ASP A 88 3.06 11.37 -10.92
C ASP A 88 3.13 9.84 -10.88
N ASN A 89 2.03 9.14 -10.59
CA ASN A 89 2.02 7.69 -10.47
C ASN A 89 1.20 7.05 -11.62
N PRO A 90 1.81 6.16 -12.43
CA PRO A 90 1.16 5.58 -13.60
C PRO A 90 -0.04 4.69 -13.26
N HIS A 91 -0.12 4.14 -12.04
CA HIS A 91 -1.20 3.26 -11.62
C HIS A 91 -2.53 3.99 -11.35
N PHE A 92 -2.50 5.32 -11.15
CA PHE A 92 -3.67 6.12 -10.81
C PHE A 92 -4.09 7.10 -11.91
N LYS A 93 -3.66 6.87 -13.15
CA LYS A 93 -4.11 7.65 -14.31
C LYS A 93 -5.59 7.44 -14.62
N GLU A 94 -6.01 6.18 -14.57
CA GLU A 94 -7.39 5.76 -14.86
C GLU A 94 -8.05 5.12 -13.63
N LEU A 95 -7.41 5.22 -12.46
CA LEU A 95 -7.87 4.60 -11.22
C LEU A 95 -7.93 5.67 -10.12
N ILE A 96 -9.10 5.81 -9.51
CA ILE A 96 -9.29 6.73 -8.39
C ILE A 96 -8.42 6.23 -7.21
N PRO A 97 -7.52 7.06 -6.66
CA PRO A 97 -6.57 6.66 -5.61
C PRO A 97 -7.22 6.53 -4.23
N THR A 98 -8.33 5.80 -4.11
CA THR A 98 -8.90 5.50 -2.80
C THR A 98 -7.95 4.65 -1.97
N THR A 99 -8.05 4.68 -0.65
CA THR A 99 -7.19 3.87 0.23
C THR A 99 -7.28 2.38 -0.09
N GLU A 100 -8.44 1.89 -0.53
CA GLU A 100 -8.60 0.52 -1.04
C GLU A 100 -7.82 0.28 -2.33
N ASN A 101 -7.87 1.20 -3.29
CA ASN A 101 -7.15 1.08 -4.54
C ASN A 101 -5.64 1.23 -4.36
N ILE A 102 -5.19 2.12 -3.47
CA ILE A 102 -3.77 2.24 -3.13
C ILE A 102 -3.29 0.96 -2.46
N ALA A 103 -4.02 0.41 -1.49
CA ALA A 103 -3.66 -0.84 -0.84
C ALA A 103 -3.58 -2.02 -1.83
N ARG A 104 -4.51 -2.08 -2.81
CA ARG A 104 -4.48 -3.08 -3.89
C ARG A 104 -3.23 -2.96 -4.77
N VAL A 105 -2.93 -1.75 -5.23
CA VAL A 105 -1.75 -1.51 -6.09
C VAL A 105 -0.46 -1.83 -5.32
N LEU A 106 -0.35 -1.40 -4.06
CA LEU A 106 0.78 -1.74 -3.20
C LEU A 106 0.91 -3.26 -3.02
N TRP A 107 -0.20 -3.97 -2.82
CA TRP A 107 -0.20 -5.44 -2.77
C TRP A 107 0.35 -6.05 -4.05
N GLU A 108 -0.15 -5.64 -5.22
CA GLU A 108 0.28 -6.18 -6.52
C GLU A 108 1.77 -5.97 -6.76
N LEU A 109 2.28 -4.76 -6.48
CA LEU A 109 3.70 -4.43 -6.62
C LEU A 109 4.59 -5.21 -5.65
N LEU A 110 4.17 -5.33 -4.38
CA LEU A 110 4.91 -6.10 -3.38
C LEU A 110 4.90 -7.60 -3.67
N GLU A 111 3.77 -8.14 -4.11
CA GLU A 111 3.63 -9.54 -4.49
C GLU A 111 4.54 -9.86 -5.68
N ASP A 112 4.58 -9.01 -6.71
CA ASP A 112 5.49 -9.19 -7.85
C ASP A 112 6.96 -9.24 -7.42
N LYS A 113 7.36 -8.41 -6.44
CA LYS A 113 8.74 -8.37 -5.91
C LYS A 113 9.08 -9.55 -5.00
N LEU A 114 8.09 -10.12 -4.31
CA LEU A 114 8.28 -11.21 -3.34
C LEU A 114 7.94 -12.60 -3.90
N ARG A 115 7.33 -12.69 -5.08
CA ARG A 115 6.82 -13.93 -5.69
C ARG A 115 7.83 -15.08 -5.69
N ASP A 116 9.07 -14.78 -6.07
CA ASP A 116 10.13 -15.78 -6.21
C ASP A 116 11.01 -15.90 -4.95
N ASN A 117 10.61 -15.27 -3.83
CA ASN A 117 11.36 -15.36 -2.59
C ASN A 117 11.22 -16.75 -1.97
N PRO A 118 12.31 -17.52 -1.77
CA PRO A 118 12.21 -18.88 -1.28
C PRO A 118 11.92 -18.97 0.23
N LYS A 119 12.01 -17.86 0.98
CA LYS A 119 11.90 -17.85 2.45
C LYS A 119 10.51 -17.45 2.94
N CYS A 120 9.81 -16.63 2.19
CA CYS A 120 8.52 -16.10 2.60
C CYS A 120 7.61 -15.76 1.43
N SER A 121 6.32 -15.62 1.72
CA SER A 121 5.35 -15.06 0.78
C SER A 121 4.61 -13.88 1.42
N LEU A 122 4.14 -12.94 0.60
CA LEU A 122 3.33 -11.83 1.09
C LEU A 122 2.04 -12.40 1.70
N TYR A 123 1.71 -11.91 2.89
CA TYR A 123 0.56 -12.37 3.64
C TYR A 123 -0.51 -11.29 3.79
N ARG A 124 -0.10 -10.07 4.16
CA ARG A 124 -1.00 -8.93 4.37
C ARG A 124 -0.32 -7.62 3.99
N VAL A 125 -1.06 -6.75 3.33
CA VAL A 125 -0.77 -5.31 3.23
C VAL A 125 -1.86 -4.58 3.99
N ARG A 126 -1.45 -3.73 4.93
CA ARG A 126 -2.33 -2.78 5.60
C ARG A 126 -1.88 -1.36 5.29
N LEU A 127 -2.77 -0.56 4.72
CA LEU A 127 -2.52 0.84 4.46
C LEU A 127 -3.40 1.70 5.37
N TYR A 128 -2.76 2.54 6.16
CA TYR A 128 -3.40 3.59 6.94
C TYR A 128 -3.36 4.89 6.14
N GLU A 129 -4.53 5.47 5.86
CA GLU A 129 -4.65 6.85 5.35
C GLU A 129 -4.57 7.84 6.51
N THR A 130 -5.20 7.49 7.63
CA THR A 130 -5.13 8.20 8.92
C THR A 130 -4.95 7.17 10.04
N ASN A 131 -4.80 7.64 11.28
CA ASN A 131 -4.63 6.74 12.43
C ASN A 131 -5.86 5.85 12.71
N ASP A 132 -7.03 6.24 12.23
CA ASP A 132 -8.32 5.60 12.44
C ASP A 132 -8.96 5.02 11.16
N LEU A 133 -8.38 5.27 9.99
CA LEU A 133 -8.82 4.72 8.71
C LEU A 133 -7.70 3.89 8.08
N TYR A 134 -7.97 2.59 7.90
CA TYR A 134 -7.07 1.68 7.21
C TYR A 134 -7.81 0.64 6.38
N VAL A 135 -7.13 0.15 5.35
CA VAL A 135 -7.59 -0.95 4.50
C VAL A 135 -6.59 -2.08 4.57
N ASP A 136 -7.10 -3.31 4.68
CA ASP A 136 -6.29 -4.52 4.56
C ASP A 136 -6.57 -5.24 3.23
N TYR A 137 -5.49 -5.71 2.60
CA TYR A 137 -5.50 -6.79 1.62
C TYR A 137 -4.71 -7.96 2.20
N TRP A 138 -5.29 -9.17 2.23
CA TRP A 138 -4.61 -10.35 2.76
C TRP A 138 -4.90 -11.60 1.96
N ARG A 139 -3.98 -12.57 2.05
CA ARG A 139 -4.14 -13.91 1.47
C ARG A 139 -4.89 -14.82 2.45
N ASN A 140 -5.94 -15.50 1.96
CA ASN A 140 -6.67 -16.53 2.70
C ASN A 140 -5.88 -17.83 2.82
#